data_AF-A0A8H7HJA0-F1
#
_entry.id   AF-A0A8H7HJA0-F1
#
_cell.length_a   1.000
_cell.length_b   1.000
_cell.length_c   1.000
_cell.angle_alpha   90.00
_cell.angle_beta   90.00
_cell.angle_gamma   90.00
#
_symmetry.space_group_name_H-M   'P 1'
#
loop_
_entity.id
_entity.type
_entity.pdbx_description
1 polymer ?
#
loop_
_entity_poly.entity_id
_entity_poly.type
_entity_poly.pdbx_seq_one_letter_code
_entity_poly.pdbx_strand_id
1 'polypeptide(L)'
;MNEQSFNDYDIVSSGNKRSGAEERWVSFQPHLLSKGYLLRPRYHPDWIPSWKTTGLRAEYCEDSIDCMPLRVLDAMRVEDERQVMIKMLIPRQGEGENELPILQLFSSDLLKGDPANHVVPCLDTFPIPGDELDHFIVMPLLGQYDEIPFKRIPEIHDLLKQLFEGLIFMHKHDVTHCDISSANIMMDSRILYDEPFHPVDHNLSLDVQRMVYPRYSRLEKHIRYYFIDMGYATWFRNPSEPRLVTGKSARIMAPEQKQNTPYDPFLVDIYQLGMVIKQDIIPLNNALDFLKPLAEKMTLSDPSTRPTLIRAQESMNTAFLGLNGVKYRWPLVPREAGFRARAVYFASGVSSEIAYWLRIVLKFLLRTGT
;
A
#
# COMPACT_ATOMS: atom_id res chain seq x y z
N MET A 1 36.30 -0.71 -9.71
CA MET A 1 35.73 0.32 -8.82
C MET A 1 34.98 -0.43 -7.74
N ASN A 2 35.27 -0.14 -6.47
CA ASN A 2 34.83 -0.96 -5.34
C ASN A 2 33.31 -1.05 -5.24
N GLU A 3 32.81 -2.28 -5.28
CA GLU A 3 31.43 -2.65 -4.93
C GLU A 3 31.24 -2.39 -3.42
N GLN A 4 30.74 -1.21 -3.05
CA GLN A 4 30.17 -1.01 -1.72
C GLN A 4 28.82 -1.74 -1.67
N SER A 5 28.71 -2.69 -0.74
CA SER A 5 27.45 -3.35 -0.44
C SER A 5 26.50 -2.34 0.23
N PHE A 6 25.19 -2.47 0.04
CA PHE A 6 24.21 -1.56 0.66
C PHE A 6 24.30 -1.50 2.20
N ASN A 7 24.96 -2.48 2.83
CA ASN A 7 25.19 -2.51 4.27
C ASN A 7 26.29 -1.53 4.75
N ASP A 8 26.97 -0.81 3.85
CA ASP A 8 28.08 0.10 4.18
C ASP A 8 27.68 1.60 4.22
N TYR A 9 26.41 1.95 3.97
CA TYR A 9 25.97 3.34 4.08
C TYR A 9 25.66 3.71 5.53
N ASP A 10 26.21 4.83 6.02
CA ASP A 10 25.78 5.45 7.28
C ASP A 10 24.29 5.75 7.18
N ILE A 11 23.47 5.05 7.96
CA ILE A 11 22.01 5.26 8.07
C ILE A 11 21.65 6.16 9.25
N VAL A 12 22.65 6.58 10.05
CA VAL A 12 22.41 7.41 11.24
C VAL A 12 22.19 8.85 10.78
N SER A 13 20.93 9.25 10.76
CA SER A 13 20.53 10.63 10.55
C SER A 13 20.09 11.28 11.85
N SER A 14 20.16 12.61 11.86
CA SER A 14 19.57 13.45 12.90
C SER A 14 19.04 14.73 12.26
N GLY A 15 18.26 15.51 13.02
CA GLY A 15 17.83 16.83 12.54
C GLY A 15 19.02 17.66 12.02
N ASN A 16 20.17 17.62 12.68
CA ASN A 16 21.32 18.47 12.32
C ASN A 16 22.31 17.88 11.31
N LYS A 17 22.15 16.60 10.92
CA LYS A 17 23.11 15.89 10.06
C LYS A 17 22.39 14.90 9.15
N ARG A 18 22.68 14.97 7.86
CA ARG A 18 22.25 13.97 6.88
C ARG A 18 23.01 12.65 7.05
N SER A 19 22.32 11.53 6.87
CA SER A 19 22.95 10.22 6.74
C SER A 19 23.59 10.04 5.36
N GLY A 20 24.41 9.01 5.17
CA GLY A 20 24.98 8.68 3.86
C GLY A 20 23.92 8.31 2.81
N ALA A 21 22.80 7.70 3.25
CA ALA A 21 21.65 7.45 2.38
C ALA A 21 21.00 8.76 1.90
N GLU A 22 20.92 9.77 2.77
CA GLU A 22 20.37 11.09 2.41
C GLU A 22 21.32 11.86 1.49
N GLU A 23 22.62 11.84 1.77
CA GLU A 23 23.63 12.46 0.88
C GLU A 23 23.62 11.83 -0.52
N ARG A 24 23.29 10.53 -0.64
CA ARG A 24 23.09 9.89 -1.94
C ARG A 24 21.94 10.55 -2.72
N TRP A 25 20.79 10.79 -2.08
CA TRP A 25 19.66 11.50 -2.71
C TRP A 25 19.99 12.94 -3.07
N VAL A 26 20.73 13.64 -2.20
CA VAL A 26 21.20 15.01 -2.45
C VAL A 26 22.03 15.07 -3.73
N SER A 27 22.91 14.08 -3.96
CA SER A 27 23.72 14.04 -5.17
C SER A 27 22.91 13.90 -6.47
N PHE A 28 21.71 13.32 -6.40
CA PHE A 28 20.78 13.20 -7.53
C PHE A 28 19.80 14.37 -7.66
N GLN A 29 19.71 15.26 -6.67
CA GLN A 29 18.72 16.34 -6.64
C GLN A 29 18.74 17.23 -7.89
N PRO A 30 19.90 17.66 -8.44
CA PRO A 30 19.91 18.49 -9.66
C PRO A 30 19.34 17.75 -10.88
N HIS A 31 19.61 16.45 -11.02
CA HIS A 31 19.07 15.62 -12.09
C HIS A 31 17.57 15.42 -11.95
N LEU A 32 17.10 15.07 -10.75
CA LEU A 32 15.67 14.92 -10.46
C LEU A 32 14.89 16.21 -10.74
N LEU A 33 15.46 17.36 -10.33
CA LEU A 33 14.87 18.67 -10.62
C LEU A 33 14.81 18.95 -12.12
N SER A 34 15.86 18.61 -12.87
CA SER A 34 15.87 18.75 -14.34
C SER A 34 14.82 17.89 -15.05
N LYS A 35 14.37 16.81 -14.39
CA LYS A 35 13.27 15.94 -14.82
C LYS A 35 11.90 16.39 -14.32
N GLY A 36 11.82 17.50 -13.58
CA GLY A 36 10.58 18.05 -13.05
C GLY A 36 10.17 17.54 -11.68
N TYR A 37 11.10 16.97 -10.90
CA TYR A 37 10.85 16.44 -9.55
C TYR A 37 11.66 17.18 -8.49
N LEU A 38 10.98 17.91 -7.61
CA LEU A 38 11.59 18.67 -6.53
C LEU A 38 11.57 17.86 -5.23
N LEU A 39 12.75 17.53 -4.70
CA LEU A 39 12.87 16.91 -3.37
C LEU A 39 12.59 17.92 -2.25
N ARG A 40 12.23 17.42 -1.06
CA ARG A 40 12.06 18.25 0.15
C ARG A 40 13.32 19.07 0.49
N PRO A 41 13.19 20.24 1.15
CA PRO A 41 14.31 21.12 1.49
C PRO A 41 15.52 20.43 2.11
N ARG A 42 15.29 19.41 2.96
CA ARG A 42 16.36 18.60 3.58
C ARG A 42 17.34 17.98 2.57
N TYR A 43 16.86 17.64 1.37
CA TYR A 43 17.63 16.98 0.33
C TYR A 43 18.21 17.95 -0.71
N HIS A 44 18.19 19.25 -0.43
CA HIS A 44 18.83 20.25 -1.30
C HIS A 44 20.33 20.31 -1.02
N PRO A 45 21.19 20.48 -2.05
CA PRO A 45 22.65 20.53 -1.86
C PRO A 45 23.10 21.56 -0.82
N ASP A 46 22.49 22.75 -0.85
CA ASP A 46 22.81 23.88 0.04
C ASP A 46 21.95 23.93 1.31
N TRP A 47 21.37 22.79 1.72
CA TRP A 47 20.49 22.72 2.88
C TRP A 47 21.18 23.22 4.16
N ILE A 48 20.53 24.18 4.81
CA ILE A 48 20.84 24.64 6.16
C ILE A 48 19.60 24.36 7.00
N PRO A 49 19.70 23.65 8.14
CA PRO A 49 18.56 23.35 8.98
C PRO A 49 17.76 24.60 9.34
N SER A 50 16.47 24.63 9.02
CA SER A 50 15.67 25.85 9.07
C SER A 50 15.52 26.44 10.48
N TRP A 51 15.60 25.63 11.54
CA TRP A 51 15.61 26.12 12.93
C TRP A 51 16.83 26.96 13.28
N LYS A 52 17.95 26.80 12.56
CA LYS A 52 19.15 27.63 12.79
C LYS A 52 18.98 29.05 12.27
N THR A 53 18.08 29.27 11.31
CA THR A 53 17.84 30.59 10.68
C THR A 53 16.55 31.25 11.18
N THR A 54 15.53 30.45 11.51
CA THR A 54 14.21 30.95 11.94
C THR A 54 14.09 31.12 13.46
N GLY A 55 14.91 30.44 14.26
CA GLY A 55 14.80 30.40 15.72
C GLY A 55 13.68 29.49 16.25
N LEU A 56 13.01 28.74 15.37
CA LEU A 56 12.04 27.72 15.75
C LEU A 56 12.74 26.51 16.41
N ARG A 57 11.99 25.65 17.11
CA ARG A 57 12.50 24.34 17.53
C ARG A 57 12.45 23.40 16.32
N ALA A 58 13.45 22.52 16.21
CA ALA A 58 13.57 21.58 15.10
C ALA A 58 12.28 20.76 14.87
N GLU A 59 11.59 20.34 15.93
CA GLU A 59 10.34 19.58 15.84
C GLU A 59 9.18 20.29 15.12
N TYR A 60 9.27 21.61 14.94
CA TYR A 60 8.32 22.42 14.16
C TYR A 60 8.87 22.83 12.80
N CYS A 61 9.90 22.14 12.32
CA CYS A 61 10.53 22.41 11.03
C CYS A 61 10.38 21.16 10.16
N GLU A 62 9.78 21.30 8.99
CA GLU A 62 9.56 20.19 8.05
C GLU A 62 10.88 19.46 7.72
N ASP A 63 11.94 20.23 7.47
CA ASP A 63 13.27 19.72 7.11
C ASP A 63 14.01 19.01 8.26
N SER A 64 13.37 18.89 9.43
CA SER A 64 13.82 18.02 10.52
C SER A 64 13.32 16.57 10.39
N ILE A 65 12.26 16.33 9.60
CA ILE A 65 11.65 15.01 9.44
C ILE A 65 12.54 14.14 8.56
N ASP A 66 13.14 13.15 9.20
CA ASP A 66 13.87 12.06 8.59
C ASP A 66 12.94 10.87 8.30
N CYS A 67 13.20 10.17 7.19
CA CYS A 67 12.46 8.99 6.75
C CYS A 67 13.37 7.82 6.35
N MET A 68 14.67 7.85 6.69
CA MET A 68 15.68 6.84 6.33
C MET A 68 15.56 6.38 4.85
N PRO A 69 15.83 7.27 3.88
CA PRO A 69 15.48 7.05 2.49
C PRO A 69 16.48 6.15 1.75
N LEU A 70 16.48 4.83 2.03
CA LEU A 70 17.46 3.90 1.44
C LEU A 70 17.34 3.78 -0.08
N ARG A 71 16.13 3.56 -0.59
CA ARG A 71 15.83 3.43 -2.02
C ARG A 71 14.56 4.16 -2.45
N VAL A 72 13.78 4.69 -1.52
CA VAL A 72 12.51 5.37 -1.81
C VAL A 72 12.52 6.70 -1.08
N LEU A 73 12.13 7.76 -1.80
CA LEU A 73 12.00 9.11 -1.23
C LEU A 73 10.84 9.85 -1.89
N ASP A 74 10.16 10.70 -1.13
CA ASP A 74 9.08 11.53 -1.63
C ASP A 74 9.61 12.74 -2.44
N ALA A 75 8.79 13.23 -3.36
CA ALA A 75 9.06 14.43 -4.13
C ALA A 75 7.78 15.16 -4.51
N MET A 76 7.92 16.42 -4.91
CA MET A 76 6.88 17.20 -5.55
C MET A 76 7.13 17.22 -7.06
N ARG A 77 6.16 16.76 -7.85
CA ARG A 77 6.19 16.97 -9.30
C ARG A 77 5.89 18.43 -9.61
N VAL A 78 6.80 19.10 -10.31
CA VAL A 78 6.77 20.55 -10.53
C VAL A 78 5.62 20.97 -11.45
N GLU A 79 5.24 20.13 -12.41
CA GLU A 79 4.25 20.50 -13.44
C GLU A 79 2.83 20.75 -12.88
N ASP A 80 2.45 20.03 -11.81
CA ASP A 80 1.10 20.04 -11.27
C ASP A 80 1.04 20.03 -9.73
N GLU A 81 2.18 20.27 -9.07
CA GLU A 81 2.31 20.30 -7.61
C GLU A 81 1.79 19.01 -6.94
N ARG A 82 1.91 17.87 -7.64
CA ARG A 82 1.48 16.57 -7.11
C ARG A 82 2.60 15.90 -6.32
N GLN A 83 2.29 15.48 -5.11
CA GLN A 83 3.17 14.64 -4.30
C GLN A 83 3.29 13.24 -4.92
N VAL A 84 4.53 12.75 -5.04
CA VAL A 84 4.91 11.46 -5.63
C VAL A 84 5.97 10.77 -4.77
N MET A 85 6.16 9.47 -5.00
CA MET A 85 7.27 8.69 -4.46
C MET A 85 8.22 8.31 -5.60
N ILE A 86 9.52 8.45 -5.36
CA ILE A 86 10.56 8.06 -6.30
C ILE A 86 11.31 6.87 -5.70
N LYS A 87 11.32 5.75 -6.43
CA LYS A 87 12.11 4.54 -6.08
C LYS A 87 13.35 4.46 -6.99
N MET A 88 14.51 4.23 -6.39
CA MET A 88 15.70 3.76 -7.09
C MET A 88 15.57 2.25 -7.33
N LEU A 89 15.34 1.86 -8.58
CA LEU A 89 15.40 0.48 -9.02
C LEU A 89 16.85 0.14 -9.38
N ILE A 90 17.44 -0.75 -8.59
CA ILE A 90 18.83 -1.20 -8.73
C ILE A 90 18.79 -2.74 -8.66
N PRO A 91 18.57 -3.43 -9.79
CA PRO A 91 18.39 -4.89 -9.80
C PRO A 91 19.64 -5.62 -9.30
N ARG A 92 19.49 -6.53 -8.33
CA ARG A 92 20.61 -7.31 -7.77
C ARG A 92 20.13 -8.66 -7.28
N GLN A 93 20.89 -9.73 -7.60
CA GLN A 93 20.72 -11.07 -7.03
C GLN A 93 19.27 -11.59 -7.11
N GLY A 94 18.57 -11.39 -8.23
CA GLY A 94 17.18 -11.81 -8.43
C GLY A 94 16.11 -10.84 -7.92
N GLU A 95 16.47 -9.77 -7.19
CA GLU A 95 15.59 -8.65 -6.83
C GLU A 95 15.56 -7.61 -7.97
N GLY A 96 14.37 -7.11 -8.32
CA GLY A 96 14.16 -5.98 -9.23
C GLY A 96 14.24 -6.31 -10.73
N GLU A 97 14.66 -7.53 -11.11
CA GLU A 97 14.91 -7.91 -12.51
C GLU A 97 13.67 -7.78 -13.42
N ASN A 98 12.48 -8.04 -12.87
CA ASN A 98 11.21 -7.91 -13.61
C ASN A 98 10.41 -6.67 -13.22
N GLU A 99 10.86 -5.89 -12.24
CA GLU A 99 10.06 -4.83 -11.61
C GLU A 99 9.65 -3.76 -12.64
N LEU A 100 10.62 -3.14 -13.32
CA LEU A 100 10.32 -2.08 -14.30
C LEU A 100 9.44 -2.58 -15.47
N PRO A 101 9.75 -3.71 -16.13
CA PRO A 101 8.89 -4.23 -17.20
C PRO A 101 7.46 -4.56 -16.75
N ILE A 102 7.28 -5.08 -15.53
CA ILE A 102 5.96 -5.36 -14.96
C ILE A 102 5.21 -4.05 -14.73
N LEU A 103 5.85 -3.07 -14.10
CA LEU A 103 5.23 -1.77 -13.84
C LEU A 103 4.85 -1.04 -15.14
N GLN A 104 5.68 -1.13 -16.18
CA GLN A 104 5.38 -0.61 -17.51
C GLN A 104 4.20 -1.35 -18.17
N LEU A 105 4.13 -2.68 -18.06
CA LEU A 105 3.01 -3.47 -18.57
C LEU A 105 1.69 -3.00 -17.95
N PHE A 106 1.61 -2.96 -16.62
CA PHE A 106 0.37 -2.59 -15.91
C PHE A 106 0.04 -1.09 -16.01
N SER A 107 1.00 -0.25 -16.38
CA SER A 107 0.78 1.19 -16.63
C SER A 107 0.56 1.52 -18.11
N SER A 108 0.62 0.53 -19.00
CA SER A 108 0.38 0.71 -20.42
C SER A 108 -1.06 1.14 -20.73
N ASP A 109 -1.26 1.78 -21.88
CA ASP A 109 -2.60 2.20 -22.33
C ASP A 109 -3.61 1.04 -22.40
N LEU A 110 -3.14 -0.19 -22.59
CA LEU A 110 -3.98 -1.39 -22.62
C LEU A 110 -4.55 -1.75 -21.25
N LEU A 111 -3.75 -1.60 -20.18
CA LEU A 111 -4.09 -2.15 -18.85
C LEU A 111 -4.37 -1.08 -17.79
N LYS A 112 -3.88 0.16 -17.95
CA LYS A 112 -3.99 1.21 -16.92
C LYS A 112 -5.43 1.59 -16.58
N GLY A 113 -6.35 1.43 -17.54
CA GLY A 113 -7.77 1.79 -17.38
C GLY A 113 -8.64 0.67 -16.82
N ASP A 114 -8.11 -0.55 -16.66
CA ASP A 114 -8.91 -1.68 -16.16
C ASP A 114 -9.20 -1.50 -14.65
N PRO A 115 -10.46 -1.54 -14.20
CA PRO A 115 -10.79 -1.38 -12.79
C PRO A 115 -10.22 -2.49 -11.90
N ALA A 116 -9.95 -3.68 -12.45
CA ALA A 116 -9.32 -4.78 -11.71
C ALA A 116 -7.79 -4.64 -11.65
N ASN A 117 -7.19 -3.68 -12.35
CA ASN A 117 -5.77 -3.40 -12.24
C ASN A 117 -5.48 -2.64 -10.94
N HIS A 118 -4.97 -3.36 -9.93
CA HIS A 118 -4.54 -2.82 -8.65
C HIS A 118 -3.02 -2.87 -8.48
N VAL A 119 -2.24 -2.90 -9.57
CA VAL A 119 -0.80 -2.67 -9.52
C VAL A 119 -0.53 -1.18 -9.44
N VAL A 120 0.41 -0.74 -8.60
CA VAL A 120 0.77 0.67 -8.49
C VAL A 120 1.15 1.28 -9.85
N PRO A 121 0.59 2.44 -10.23
CA PRO A 121 0.95 3.09 -11.48
C PRO A 121 2.41 3.56 -11.50
N CYS A 122 3.11 3.26 -12.59
CA CYS A 122 4.37 3.91 -12.98
C CYS A 122 4.03 5.20 -13.73
N LEU A 123 4.21 6.34 -13.07
CA LEU A 123 3.91 7.66 -13.62
C LEU A 123 5.00 8.13 -14.58
N ASP A 124 6.25 7.81 -14.27
CA ASP A 124 7.42 8.20 -15.05
C ASP A 124 8.61 7.29 -14.69
N THR A 125 9.59 7.20 -15.59
CA THR A 125 10.83 6.48 -15.36
C THR A 125 11.96 7.03 -16.20
N PHE A 126 13.16 7.09 -15.62
CA PHE A 126 14.36 7.56 -16.31
C PHE A 126 15.63 6.99 -15.65
N PRO A 127 16.75 6.88 -16.39
CA PRO A 127 17.99 6.31 -15.85
C PRO A 127 18.57 7.11 -14.67
N ILE A 128 19.25 6.39 -13.77
CA ILE A 128 20.07 7.01 -12.72
C ILE A 128 21.39 7.50 -13.35
N PRO A 129 21.85 8.73 -13.08
CA PRO A 129 23.12 9.22 -13.61
C PRO A 129 24.30 8.30 -13.25
N GLY A 130 25.03 7.85 -14.26
CA GLY A 130 26.21 6.99 -14.11
C GLY A 130 25.95 5.50 -14.31
N ASP A 131 24.70 5.05 -14.38
CA ASP A 131 24.34 3.66 -14.68
C ASP A 131 23.06 3.59 -15.52
N GLU A 132 23.15 3.11 -16.76
CA GLU A 132 22.00 3.01 -17.67
C GLU A 132 21.05 1.86 -17.34
N LEU A 133 21.47 0.89 -16.52
CA LEU A 133 20.64 -0.24 -16.11
C LEU A 133 19.77 0.13 -14.91
N ASP A 134 20.26 1.01 -14.04
CA ASP A 134 19.54 1.50 -12.88
C ASP A 134 18.55 2.62 -13.26
N HIS A 135 17.35 2.59 -12.69
CA HIS A 135 16.29 3.52 -13.04
C HIS A 135 15.68 4.19 -11.81
N PHE A 136 15.30 5.45 -11.95
CA PHE A 136 14.29 6.05 -11.11
C PHE A 136 12.90 5.64 -11.62
N ILE A 137 12.02 5.29 -10.69
CA ILE A 137 10.61 4.99 -10.94
C ILE A 137 9.77 5.92 -10.11
N VAL A 138 8.91 6.70 -10.76
CA VAL A 138 7.99 7.64 -10.10
C VAL A 138 6.63 6.99 -9.96
N MET A 139 6.11 6.99 -8.74
CA MET A 139 4.83 6.39 -8.36
C MET A 139 3.99 7.41 -7.58
N PRO A 140 2.66 7.25 -7.50
CA PRO A 140 1.83 8.11 -6.66
C PRO A 140 2.24 8.03 -5.18
N LEU A 141 2.10 9.14 -4.44
CA LEU A 141 2.07 9.07 -2.98
C LEU A 141 0.81 8.29 -2.54
N LEU A 142 1.03 7.22 -1.79
CA LEU A 142 0.01 6.35 -1.22
C LEU A 142 0.26 6.21 0.29
N GLY A 143 -0.79 5.83 1.05
CA GLY A 143 -0.66 5.55 2.49
C GLY A 143 -0.93 4.10 2.83
N GLN A 144 -0.41 3.65 3.97
CA GLN A 144 -0.70 2.30 4.45
C GLN A 144 -2.21 2.15 4.69
N TYR A 145 -2.77 1.02 4.30
CA TYR A 145 -4.23 0.88 4.28
C TYR A 145 -4.85 0.85 5.69
N ASP A 146 -4.06 0.54 6.71
CA ASP A 146 -4.44 0.36 8.12
C ASP A 146 -4.08 1.55 9.02
N GLU A 147 -3.32 2.54 8.53
CA GLU A 147 -3.04 3.81 9.22
C GLU A 147 -4.33 4.52 9.66
N ILE A 148 -5.33 4.55 8.77
CA ILE A 148 -6.66 5.06 9.09
C ILE A 148 -7.49 3.88 9.60
N PRO A 149 -8.02 3.87 10.83
CA PRO A 149 -8.78 2.72 11.31
C PRO A 149 -10.02 2.42 10.47
N PHE A 150 -10.29 1.14 10.22
CA PHE A 150 -11.55 0.70 9.59
C PHE A 150 -12.72 0.98 10.53
N LYS A 151 -13.75 1.69 10.02
CA LYS A 151 -14.90 2.08 10.84
C LYS A 151 -16.01 1.03 10.80
N ARG A 152 -16.14 0.29 9.70
CA ARG A 152 -17.23 -0.67 9.45
C ARG A 152 -16.77 -1.84 8.58
N ILE A 153 -17.45 -2.98 8.70
CA ILE A 153 -17.23 -4.19 7.87
C ILE A 153 -17.19 -3.94 6.35
N PRO A 154 -18.04 -3.07 5.75
CA PRO A 154 -18.05 -2.87 4.30
C PRO A 154 -16.74 -2.27 3.77
N GLU A 155 -16.01 -1.51 4.59
CA GLU A 155 -14.70 -0.95 4.21
C GLU A 155 -13.65 -2.06 4.07
N ILE A 156 -13.72 -3.09 4.92
CA ILE A 156 -12.84 -4.26 4.85
C ILE A 156 -13.25 -5.18 3.70
N HIS A 157 -14.56 -5.33 3.48
CA HIS A 157 -15.06 -6.07 2.32
C HIS A 157 -14.56 -5.46 1.01
N ASP A 158 -14.63 -4.12 0.89
CA ASP A 158 -14.15 -3.39 -0.28
C ASP A 158 -12.63 -3.56 -0.49
N LEU A 159 -11.82 -3.43 0.58
CA LEU A 159 -10.39 -3.76 0.54
C LEU A 159 -10.16 -5.17 0.00
N LEU A 160 -10.74 -6.19 0.65
CA LEU A 160 -10.48 -7.58 0.28
C LEU A 160 -10.92 -7.87 -1.14
N LYS A 161 -12.07 -7.34 -1.56
CA LYS A 161 -12.56 -7.47 -2.94
C LYS A 161 -11.53 -6.95 -3.93
N GLN A 162 -11.01 -5.74 -3.73
CA GLN A 162 -9.99 -5.13 -4.59
C GLN A 162 -8.67 -5.92 -4.59
N LEU A 163 -8.24 -6.44 -3.44
CA LEU A 163 -7.03 -7.29 -3.37
C LEU A 163 -7.20 -8.59 -4.16
N PHE A 164 -8.34 -9.27 -4.04
CA PHE A 164 -8.63 -10.46 -4.85
C PHE A 164 -8.71 -10.11 -6.34
N GLU A 165 -9.43 -9.05 -6.72
CA GLU A 165 -9.55 -8.60 -8.12
C GLU A 165 -8.17 -8.27 -8.72
N GLY A 166 -7.36 -7.51 -8.00
CA GLY A 166 -5.99 -7.16 -8.36
C GLY A 166 -5.09 -8.37 -8.59
N LEU A 167 -5.12 -9.30 -7.64
CA LEU A 167 -4.25 -10.47 -7.71
C LEU A 167 -4.69 -11.44 -8.81
N ILE A 168 -6.01 -11.63 -9.00
CA ILE A 168 -6.57 -12.37 -10.14
C ILE A 168 -6.15 -11.70 -11.46
N PHE A 169 -6.19 -10.38 -11.53
CA PHE A 169 -5.79 -9.62 -12.71
C PHE A 169 -4.30 -9.79 -13.03
N MET A 170 -3.42 -9.76 -12.02
CA MET A 170 -2.00 -10.06 -12.19
C MET A 170 -1.78 -11.49 -12.70
N HIS A 171 -2.43 -12.47 -12.07
CA HIS A 171 -2.29 -13.88 -12.43
C HIS A 171 -2.80 -14.17 -13.85
N LYS A 172 -3.85 -13.48 -14.30
CA LYS A 172 -4.37 -13.55 -15.67
C LYS A 172 -3.36 -13.06 -16.71
N HIS A 173 -2.43 -12.17 -16.34
CA HIS A 173 -1.35 -11.68 -17.18
C HIS A 173 -0.03 -12.41 -16.94
N ASP A 174 -0.08 -13.59 -16.30
CA ASP A 174 1.07 -14.45 -16.01
C ASP A 174 2.14 -13.75 -15.14
N VAL A 175 1.69 -12.87 -14.24
CA VAL A 175 2.53 -12.19 -13.25
C VAL A 175 2.16 -12.63 -11.83
N THR A 176 3.18 -12.95 -11.03
CA THR A 176 3.05 -13.23 -9.59
C THR A 176 3.79 -12.18 -8.78
N HIS A 177 3.27 -11.81 -7.62
CA HIS A 177 3.86 -10.79 -6.75
C HIS A 177 5.02 -11.33 -5.90
N CYS A 178 4.86 -12.54 -5.35
CA CYS A 178 5.82 -13.28 -4.51
C CYS A 178 6.23 -12.66 -3.17
N ASP A 179 5.87 -11.40 -2.89
CA ASP A 179 6.08 -10.76 -1.57
C ASP A 179 4.84 -10.02 -1.05
N ILE A 180 3.66 -10.66 -1.13
CA ILE A 180 2.42 -10.03 -0.62
C ILE A 180 2.49 -9.98 0.92
N SER A 181 2.41 -8.77 1.45
CA SER A 181 2.34 -8.51 2.89
C SER A 181 1.64 -7.16 3.10
N SER A 182 1.22 -6.87 4.34
CA SER A 182 0.56 -5.59 4.64
C SER A 182 1.42 -4.37 4.30
N ALA A 183 2.75 -4.49 4.42
CA ALA A 183 3.69 -3.43 4.04
C ALA A 183 3.71 -3.13 2.54
N ASN A 184 3.31 -4.09 1.69
CA ASN A 184 3.27 -3.98 0.24
C ASN A 184 1.85 -3.77 -0.31
N ILE A 185 0.89 -3.43 0.56
CA ILE A 185 -0.46 -3.04 0.21
C ILE A 185 -0.66 -1.60 0.66
N MET A 186 -1.03 -0.72 -0.27
CA MET A 186 -1.27 0.69 0.03
C MET A 186 -2.61 1.16 -0.50
N MET A 187 -3.06 2.34 -0.07
CA MET A 187 -4.29 2.98 -0.51
C MET A 187 -4.05 4.41 -0.98
N ASP A 188 -4.87 4.89 -1.91
CA ASP A 188 -4.91 6.32 -2.24
C ASP A 188 -5.62 7.11 -1.13
N SER A 189 -4.90 7.36 -0.04
CA SER A 189 -5.42 7.99 1.18
C SER A 189 -5.78 9.46 0.99
N ARG A 190 -5.16 10.15 0.02
CA ARG A 190 -5.33 11.59 -0.25
C ARG A 190 -6.78 12.01 -0.44
N ILE A 191 -7.60 11.16 -1.06
CA ILE A 191 -9.02 11.48 -1.32
C ILE A 191 -9.86 11.59 -0.04
N LEU A 192 -9.34 11.12 1.10
CA LEU A 192 -9.98 11.19 2.40
C LEU A 192 -9.72 12.51 3.14
N TYR A 193 -8.82 13.35 2.64
CA TYR A 193 -8.49 14.65 3.21
C TYR A 193 -9.08 15.78 2.35
N ASP A 194 -9.35 16.92 2.98
CA ASP A 194 -9.75 18.17 2.31
C ASP A 194 -8.56 19.06 1.93
N GLU A 195 -7.36 18.62 2.27
CA GLU A 195 -6.09 19.32 2.07
C GLU A 195 -4.91 18.33 1.97
N PRO A 196 -3.77 18.75 1.41
CA PRO A 196 -2.55 17.93 1.41
C PRO A 196 -2.00 17.67 2.81
N PHE A 197 -1.31 16.55 2.96
CA PHE A 197 -0.62 16.15 4.18
C PHE A 197 0.86 15.88 3.91
N HIS A 198 1.67 15.88 4.96
CA HIS A 198 3.10 15.60 4.87
C HIS A 198 3.35 14.13 4.43
N PRO A 199 4.23 13.87 3.45
CA PRO A 199 4.36 12.54 2.82
C PRO A 199 4.98 11.46 3.73
N VAL A 200 5.66 11.85 4.82
CA VAL A 200 6.24 10.91 5.81
C VAL A 200 5.29 10.67 6.99
N ASP A 201 4.49 11.69 7.34
CA ASP A 201 3.51 11.59 8.42
C ASP A 201 2.20 12.23 7.97
N HIS A 202 1.27 11.38 7.56
CA HIS A 202 -0.02 11.79 7.00
C HIS A 202 -0.92 12.53 8.00
N ASN A 203 -0.54 12.63 9.28
CA ASN A 203 -1.25 13.43 10.29
C ASN A 203 -0.68 14.85 10.43
N LEU A 204 0.32 15.25 9.66
CA LEU A 204 0.89 16.60 9.69
C LEU A 204 0.58 17.38 8.42
N SER A 205 0.41 18.70 8.54
CA SER A 205 0.44 19.61 7.40
C SER A 205 1.81 19.60 6.73
N LEU A 206 1.87 20.05 5.47
CA LEU A 206 3.13 20.11 4.70
C LEU A 206 4.25 20.90 5.41
N ASP A 207 3.90 21.93 6.18
CA ASP A 207 4.82 22.77 6.95
C ASP A 207 5.06 22.28 8.38
N VAL A 208 4.45 21.15 8.77
CA VAL A 208 4.56 20.49 10.08
C VAL A 208 4.05 21.37 11.24
N GLN A 209 3.31 22.44 10.96
CA GLN A 209 2.80 23.36 11.99
C GLN A 209 1.52 22.88 12.68
N ARG A 210 0.76 21.96 12.07
CA ARG A 210 -0.54 21.52 12.58
C ARG A 210 -0.82 20.07 12.25
N MET A 211 -1.72 19.49 13.05
CA MET A 211 -2.28 18.18 12.75
C MET A 211 -3.34 18.29 11.65
N VAL A 212 -3.36 17.29 10.76
CA VAL A 212 -4.39 17.05 9.73
C VAL A 212 -5.02 15.69 9.97
N TYR A 213 -6.29 15.57 9.61
CA TYR A 213 -7.05 14.34 9.83
C TYR A 213 -7.97 14.04 8.66
N PRO A 214 -8.22 12.76 8.34
CA PRO A 214 -9.20 12.38 7.34
C PRO A 214 -10.57 12.99 7.64
N ARG A 215 -11.13 13.72 6.67
CA ARG A 215 -12.47 14.31 6.75
C ARG A 215 -13.56 13.38 6.26
N TYR A 216 -13.23 12.50 5.33
CA TYR A 216 -14.17 11.58 4.70
C TYR A 216 -13.92 10.14 5.14
N SER A 217 -14.97 9.32 5.12
CA SER A 217 -14.84 7.88 5.26
C SER A 217 -14.55 7.19 3.92
N ARG A 218 -14.00 5.98 3.99
CA ARG A 218 -13.76 5.11 2.83
C ARG A 218 -15.03 4.71 2.07
N LEU A 219 -16.20 4.85 2.69
CA LEU A 219 -17.48 4.59 2.00
C LEU A 219 -18.04 5.83 1.31
N GLU A 220 -17.58 7.03 1.68
CA GLU A 220 -17.98 8.28 1.00
C GLU A 220 -17.09 8.56 -0.21
N LYS A 221 -15.83 8.16 -0.13
CA LYS A 221 -14.84 8.27 -1.21
C LYS A 221 -14.49 6.86 -1.64
N HIS A 222 -14.72 6.51 -2.90
CA HIS A 222 -14.36 5.19 -3.43
C HIS A 222 -12.84 5.02 -3.41
N ILE A 223 -12.30 4.38 -2.37
CA ILE A 223 -10.86 4.19 -2.20
C ILE A 223 -10.35 3.16 -3.18
N ARG A 224 -9.15 3.40 -3.72
CA ARG A 224 -8.39 2.39 -4.45
C ARG A 224 -7.24 1.87 -3.61
N TYR A 225 -7.08 0.56 -3.58
CA TYR A 225 -5.94 -0.15 -2.99
C TYR A 225 -5.00 -0.63 -4.09
N TYR A 226 -3.70 -0.69 -3.78
CA TYR A 226 -2.66 -1.08 -4.71
C TYR A 226 -1.68 -2.06 -4.09
N PHE A 227 -1.27 -3.06 -4.86
CA PHE A 227 -0.03 -3.80 -4.65
C PHE A 227 1.14 -2.93 -5.10
N ILE A 228 2.11 -2.74 -4.21
CA ILE A 228 3.35 -2.01 -4.48
C ILE A 228 4.55 -2.96 -4.38
N ASP A 229 5.72 -2.47 -4.78
CA ASP A 229 7.00 -3.18 -4.65
C ASP A 229 7.06 -4.51 -5.41
N MET A 230 7.38 -4.42 -6.71
CA MET A 230 7.48 -5.58 -7.60
C MET A 230 8.89 -6.20 -7.57
N GLY A 231 9.69 -5.92 -6.53
CA GLY A 231 11.08 -6.35 -6.43
C GLY A 231 11.26 -7.87 -6.51
N TYR A 232 10.31 -8.65 -5.99
CA TYR A 232 10.32 -10.11 -6.09
C TYR A 232 9.33 -10.67 -7.11
N ALA A 233 8.63 -9.81 -7.86
CA ALA A 233 7.64 -10.27 -8.81
C ALA A 233 8.28 -11.09 -9.95
N THR A 234 7.50 -12.01 -10.52
CA THR A 234 7.92 -12.83 -11.66
C THR A 234 6.93 -12.63 -12.79
N TRP A 235 7.43 -12.47 -14.01
CA TRP A 235 6.59 -12.45 -15.21
C TRP A 235 6.93 -13.63 -16.12
N PHE A 236 5.99 -14.57 -16.26
CA PHE A 236 6.14 -15.75 -17.10
C PHE A 236 5.74 -15.45 -18.55
N ARG A 237 6.65 -14.83 -19.30
CA ARG A 237 6.41 -14.42 -20.70
C ARG A 237 6.38 -15.57 -21.69
N ASN A 238 7.09 -16.66 -21.41
CA ASN A 238 7.20 -17.81 -22.29
C ASN A 238 6.25 -18.92 -21.84
N PRO A 239 5.13 -19.19 -22.55
CA PRO A 239 4.20 -20.24 -22.18
C PRO A 239 4.79 -21.65 -22.24
N SER A 240 5.93 -21.82 -22.91
CA SER A 240 6.62 -23.11 -23.01
C SER A 240 7.52 -23.41 -21.81
N GLU A 241 7.81 -22.41 -20.97
CA GLU A 241 8.61 -22.60 -19.76
C GLU A 241 7.72 -23.02 -18.58
N PRO A 242 8.21 -23.91 -17.70
CA PRO A 242 7.51 -24.22 -16.46
C PRO A 242 7.28 -22.96 -15.62
N ARG A 243 6.08 -22.82 -15.06
CA ARG A 243 5.73 -21.73 -14.14
C ARG A 243 6.30 -21.96 -12.73
N LEU A 244 7.61 -22.12 -12.64
CA LEU A 244 8.30 -22.45 -11.40
C LEU A 244 9.43 -21.45 -11.13
N VAL A 245 9.63 -21.13 -9.85
CA VAL A 245 10.74 -20.31 -9.36
C VAL A 245 11.46 -21.01 -8.22
N THR A 246 12.70 -20.58 -7.93
CA THR A 246 13.53 -21.12 -6.84
C THR A 246 14.14 -19.98 -6.03
N GLY A 247 14.22 -20.12 -4.71
CA GLY A 247 15.09 -19.27 -3.87
C GLY A 247 14.64 -17.82 -3.66
N LYS A 248 13.38 -17.46 -3.92
CA LYS A 248 12.89 -16.10 -3.62
C LYS A 248 12.59 -15.92 -2.13
N SER A 249 13.23 -14.91 -1.53
CA SER A 249 12.91 -14.40 -0.20
C SER A 249 11.63 -13.57 -0.23
N ALA A 250 10.91 -13.56 0.87
CA ALA A 250 9.72 -12.75 1.08
C ALA A 250 9.57 -12.43 2.58
N ARG A 251 8.86 -11.35 2.91
CA ARG A 251 8.50 -11.00 4.30
C ARG A 251 7.65 -12.11 4.93
N ILE A 252 6.71 -12.63 4.14
CA ILE A 252 5.86 -13.76 4.52
C ILE A 252 6.20 -14.94 3.61
N MET A 253 7.07 -15.82 4.08
CA MET A 253 7.46 -17.01 3.31
C MET A 253 6.43 -18.14 3.44
N ALA A 254 5.90 -18.60 2.31
CA ALA A 254 5.13 -19.84 2.23
C ALA A 254 6.03 -21.07 2.51
N PRO A 255 5.47 -22.20 2.97
CA PRO A 255 6.26 -23.40 3.32
C PRO A 255 7.14 -23.93 2.20
N GLU A 256 6.70 -23.84 0.95
CA GLU A 256 7.44 -24.24 -0.25
C GLU A 256 8.57 -23.27 -0.61
N GLN A 257 8.45 -21.96 -0.28
CA GLN A 257 9.53 -20.99 -0.51
C GLN A 257 10.73 -21.22 0.40
N LYS A 258 10.50 -21.81 1.59
CA LYS A 258 11.54 -22.17 2.55
C LYS A 258 12.34 -23.39 2.12
N GLN A 259 11.86 -24.11 1.10
CA GLN A 259 12.54 -25.25 0.53
C GLN A 259 13.40 -24.79 -0.64
N ASN A 260 14.57 -25.41 -0.81
CA ASN A 260 15.48 -25.06 -1.90
C ASN A 260 15.13 -25.80 -3.21
N THR A 261 13.83 -25.94 -3.49
CA THR A 261 13.28 -26.68 -4.64
C THR A 261 12.34 -25.78 -5.44
N PRO A 262 12.22 -25.98 -6.77
CA PRO A 262 11.29 -25.21 -7.59
C PRO A 262 9.84 -25.34 -7.10
N TYR A 263 9.12 -24.22 -7.07
CA TYR A 263 7.71 -24.17 -6.64
C TYR A 263 6.88 -23.25 -7.54
N ASP A 264 5.55 -23.41 -7.48
CA ASP A 264 4.60 -22.56 -8.20
C ASP A 264 4.34 -21.26 -7.41
N PRO A 265 4.79 -20.09 -7.88
CA PRO A 265 4.61 -18.84 -7.16
C PRO A 265 3.15 -18.31 -7.18
N PHE A 266 2.29 -18.82 -8.05
CA PHE A 266 0.88 -18.42 -8.05
C PHE A 266 0.19 -18.94 -6.77
N LEU A 267 0.59 -20.13 -6.30
CA LEU A 267 0.09 -20.70 -5.03
C LEU A 267 0.70 -20.00 -3.81
N VAL A 268 1.89 -19.42 -3.95
CA VAL A 268 2.52 -18.59 -2.92
C VAL A 268 1.74 -17.30 -2.69
N ASP A 269 1.35 -16.60 -3.76
CA ASP A 269 0.56 -15.38 -3.65
C ASP A 269 -0.78 -15.64 -2.89
N ILE A 270 -1.42 -16.79 -3.13
CA ILE A 270 -2.62 -17.22 -2.40
C ILE A 270 -2.32 -17.38 -0.91
N TYR A 271 -1.22 -18.06 -0.57
CA TYR A 271 -0.81 -18.24 0.82
C TYR A 271 -0.55 -16.90 1.49
N GLN A 272 0.22 -16.02 0.84
CA GLN A 272 0.61 -14.73 1.39
C GLN A 272 -0.60 -13.81 1.60
N LEU A 273 -1.52 -13.71 0.64
CA LEU A 273 -2.79 -13.00 0.84
C LEU A 273 -3.61 -13.62 1.98
N GLY A 274 -3.65 -14.95 2.07
CA GLY A 274 -4.28 -15.67 3.19
C GLY A 274 -3.65 -15.32 4.54
N MET A 275 -2.33 -15.15 4.59
CA MET A 275 -1.60 -14.74 5.79
C MET A 275 -1.89 -13.29 6.18
N VAL A 276 -1.98 -12.35 5.22
CA VAL A 276 -2.44 -10.98 5.48
C VAL A 276 -3.84 -11.00 6.11
N ILE A 277 -4.77 -11.79 5.56
CA ILE A 277 -6.12 -11.93 6.15
C ILE A 277 -6.02 -12.50 7.57
N LYS A 278 -5.20 -13.53 7.78
CA LYS A 278 -5.07 -14.25 9.05
C LYS A 278 -4.42 -13.44 10.16
N GLN A 279 -3.32 -12.74 9.86
CA GLN A 279 -2.44 -12.11 10.83
C GLN A 279 -2.71 -10.62 10.98
N ASP A 280 -3.18 -9.96 9.92
CA ASP A 280 -3.25 -8.50 9.90
C ASP A 280 -4.70 -8.01 9.88
N ILE A 281 -5.61 -8.68 9.17
CA ILE A 281 -7.02 -8.27 9.07
C ILE A 281 -7.89 -8.81 10.20
N ILE A 282 -7.93 -10.14 10.41
CA ILE A 282 -8.79 -10.76 11.43
C ILE A 282 -8.50 -10.22 12.85
N PRO A 283 -7.23 -10.00 13.25
CA PRO A 283 -6.93 -9.48 14.59
C PRO A 283 -7.44 -8.06 14.85
N LEU A 284 -7.72 -7.25 13.82
CA LEU A 284 -8.26 -5.89 14.00
C LEU A 284 -9.56 -5.89 14.81
N ASN A 285 -10.42 -6.89 14.63
CA ASN A 285 -11.71 -6.93 15.29
C ASN A 285 -12.33 -8.33 15.36
N ASN A 286 -12.91 -8.70 16.51
CA ASN A 286 -13.63 -9.97 16.67
C ASN A 286 -14.81 -10.11 15.70
N ALA A 287 -15.36 -8.99 15.20
CA ALA A 287 -16.41 -9.02 14.17
C ALA A 287 -15.98 -9.72 12.88
N LEU A 288 -14.67 -9.88 12.64
CA LEU A 288 -14.03 -10.47 11.46
C LEU A 288 -13.69 -11.96 11.59
N ASP A 289 -13.96 -12.57 12.75
CA ASP A 289 -13.64 -13.99 13.00
C ASP A 289 -14.30 -14.96 12.00
N PHE A 290 -15.38 -14.53 11.32
CA PHE A 290 -16.02 -15.32 10.26
C PHE A 290 -15.12 -15.53 9.03
N LEU A 291 -14.03 -14.78 8.88
CA LEU A 291 -13.04 -14.97 7.81
C LEU A 291 -12.00 -16.05 8.14
N LYS A 292 -11.93 -16.54 9.38
CA LYS A 292 -10.95 -17.58 9.79
C LYS A 292 -10.97 -18.82 8.88
N PRO A 293 -12.14 -19.41 8.52
CA PRO A 293 -12.15 -20.59 7.66
C PRO A 293 -11.58 -20.34 6.25
N LEU A 294 -11.75 -19.13 5.71
CA LEU A 294 -11.14 -18.74 4.44
C LEU A 294 -9.63 -18.66 4.57
N ALA A 295 -9.14 -17.92 5.58
CA ALA A 295 -7.72 -17.71 5.80
C ALA A 295 -6.99 -19.03 6.09
N GLU A 296 -7.60 -19.94 6.84
CA GLU A 296 -7.05 -21.28 7.11
C GLU A 296 -6.90 -22.11 5.84
N LYS A 297 -7.89 -22.10 4.94
CA LYS A 297 -7.83 -22.81 3.66
C LYS A 297 -6.75 -22.25 2.73
N MET A 298 -6.62 -20.92 2.68
CA MET A 298 -5.58 -20.26 1.87
C MET A 298 -4.16 -20.50 2.42
N THR A 299 -4.03 -20.75 3.73
CA THR A 299 -2.73 -20.89 4.41
C THR A 299 -2.35 -22.34 4.72
N LEU A 300 -2.95 -23.31 4.01
CA LEU A 300 -2.58 -24.72 4.12
C LEU A 300 -1.13 -24.96 3.69
N SER A 301 -0.43 -25.82 4.41
CA SER A 301 0.99 -26.08 4.15
C SER A 301 1.24 -26.74 2.80
N ASP A 302 0.36 -27.66 2.39
CA ASP A 302 0.41 -28.26 1.07
C ASP A 302 -0.21 -27.29 0.03
N PRO A 303 0.59 -26.73 -0.90
CA PRO A 303 0.11 -25.77 -1.87
C PRO A 303 -0.98 -26.31 -2.79
N SER A 304 -0.97 -27.63 -3.08
CA SER A 304 -1.95 -28.26 -3.98
C SER A 304 -3.36 -28.34 -3.38
N THR A 305 -3.48 -28.20 -2.06
CA THR A 305 -4.76 -28.26 -1.33
C THR A 305 -5.37 -26.88 -1.10
N ARG A 306 -4.64 -25.80 -1.41
CA ARG A 306 -5.16 -24.44 -1.32
C ARG A 306 -6.25 -24.21 -2.37
N PRO A 307 -7.26 -23.38 -2.08
CA PRO A 307 -8.24 -22.99 -3.09
C PRO A 307 -7.57 -22.15 -4.18
N THR A 308 -8.10 -22.17 -5.40
CA THR A 308 -7.74 -21.17 -6.42
C THR A 308 -8.19 -19.78 -5.96
N LEU A 309 -7.59 -18.71 -6.49
CA LEU A 309 -8.01 -17.34 -6.15
C LEU A 309 -9.49 -17.09 -6.41
N ILE A 310 -10.03 -17.60 -7.51
CA ILE A 310 -11.46 -17.48 -7.83
C ILE A 310 -12.32 -18.14 -6.75
N ARG A 311 -11.98 -19.37 -6.34
CA ARG A 311 -12.72 -20.08 -5.28
C ARG A 311 -12.57 -19.41 -3.91
N ALA A 312 -11.41 -18.84 -3.63
CA ALA A 312 -11.15 -18.08 -2.42
C ALA A 312 -11.98 -16.78 -2.40
N GLN A 313 -12.05 -16.05 -3.51
CA GLN A 313 -12.87 -14.85 -3.66
C GLN A 313 -14.37 -15.17 -3.54
N GLU A 314 -14.85 -16.25 -4.17
CA GLU A 314 -16.23 -16.73 -4.01
C GLU A 314 -16.56 -17.05 -2.54
N SER A 315 -15.63 -17.72 -1.85
CA SER A 315 -15.77 -18.05 -0.43
C SER A 315 -15.79 -16.79 0.45
N MET A 316 -14.94 -15.80 0.14
CA MET A 316 -14.91 -14.49 0.79
C MET A 316 -16.25 -13.76 0.62
N ASN A 317 -16.72 -13.62 -0.62
CA ASN A 317 -18.00 -12.97 -0.93
C ASN A 317 -19.17 -13.66 -0.22
N THR A 318 -19.19 -15.00 -0.23
CA THR A 318 -20.21 -15.78 0.47
C THR A 318 -20.18 -15.54 1.98
N ALA A 319 -19.00 -15.45 2.58
CA ALA A 319 -18.84 -15.18 3.99
C ALA A 319 -19.37 -13.79 4.39
N PHE A 320 -19.15 -12.77 3.56
CA PHE A 320 -19.73 -11.44 3.77
C PHE A 320 -21.25 -11.40 3.53
N LEU A 321 -21.76 -12.09 2.50
CA LEU A 321 -23.20 -12.18 2.22
C LEU A 321 -23.97 -12.88 3.35
N GLY A 322 -23.36 -13.82 4.05
CA GLY A 322 -23.94 -14.51 5.21
C GLY A 322 -24.08 -13.64 6.46
N LEU A 323 -23.55 -12.41 6.47
CA LEU A 323 -23.66 -11.51 7.62
C LEU A 323 -25.06 -10.90 7.71
N ASN A 324 -25.60 -10.82 8.93
CA ASN A 324 -26.79 -10.02 9.20
C ASN A 324 -26.50 -8.55 8.82
N GLY A 325 -27.44 -7.91 8.10
CA GLY A 325 -27.34 -6.51 7.70
C GLY A 325 -27.04 -5.55 8.86
N VAL A 326 -27.54 -5.82 10.08
CA VAL A 326 -27.20 -5.03 11.28
C VAL A 326 -25.70 -5.14 11.56
N LYS A 327 -25.13 -6.36 11.57
CA LYS A 327 -23.69 -6.57 11.78
C LYS A 327 -22.86 -5.87 10.70
N TYR A 328 -23.35 -5.85 9.46
CA TYR A 328 -22.68 -5.18 8.34
C TYR A 328 -22.66 -3.64 8.49
N ARG A 329 -23.68 -3.04 9.12
CA ARG A 329 -23.78 -1.59 9.33
C ARG A 329 -23.24 -1.12 10.69
N TRP A 330 -23.16 -2.04 11.66
CA TRP A 330 -22.68 -1.74 13.01
C TRP A 330 -21.22 -1.27 12.98
N PRO A 331 -20.85 -0.26 13.77
CA PRO A 331 -19.48 0.22 13.80
C PRO A 331 -18.53 -0.83 14.40
N LEU A 332 -17.32 -0.91 13.85
CA LEU A 332 -16.25 -1.73 14.38
C LEU A 332 -15.71 -1.09 15.65
N VAL A 333 -15.90 -1.76 16.78
CA VAL A 333 -15.44 -1.30 18.08
C VAL A 333 -14.04 -1.85 18.34
N PRO A 334 -13.00 -1.01 18.54
CA PRO A 334 -11.66 -1.48 18.85
C PRO A 334 -11.66 -2.43 20.05
N ARG A 335 -10.81 -3.47 20.02
CA ARG A 335 -10.75 -4.48 21.10
C ARG A 335 -10.46 -3.83 22.46
N GLU A 336 -9.51 -2.91 22.47
CA GLU A 336 -9.05 -2.17 23.66
C GLU A 336 -9.94 -0.97 24.04
N ALA A 337 -11.11 -0.81 23.39
CA ALA A 337 -12.01 0.29 23.72
C ALA A 337 -12.52 0.15 25.17
N GLY A 338 -12.26 1.17 25.99
CA GLY A 338 -12.81 1.29 27.34
C GLY A 338 -14.33 1.51 27.34
N PHE A 339 -14.96 1.43 28.52
CA PHE A 339 -16.42 1.51 28.68
C PHE A 339 -17.06 2.74 28.01
N ARG A 340 -16.47 3.93 28.20
CA ARG A 340 -16.97 5.18 27.60
C ARG A 340 -16.94 5.14 26.07
N ALA A 341 -15.83 4.68 25.48
CA ALA A 341 -15.71 4.55 24.04
C ALA A 341 -16.74 3.55 23.50
N ARG A 342 -16.93 2.41 24.17
CA ARG A 342 -17.95 1.41 23.80
C ARG A 342 -19.37 1.99 23.83
N ALA A 343 -19.70 2.83 24.81
CA ALA A 343 -21.00 3.52 24.87
C ALA A 343 -21.20 4.48 23.69
N VAL A 344 -20.16 5.23 23.29
CA VAL A 344 -20.19 6.11 22.10
C VAL A 344 -20.41 5.29 20.83
N TYR A 345 -19.67 4.19 20.66
CA TYR A 345 -19.85 3.30 19.50
C TYR A 345 -21.25 2.67 19.47
N PHE A 346 -21.80 2.30 20.62
CA PHE A 346 -23.16 1.79 20.70
C PHE A 346 -24.20 2.84 20.26
N ALA A 347 -24.09 4.07 20.77
CA ALA A 347 -24.97 5.16 20.35
C ALA A 347 -24.85 5.47 18.85
N SER A 348 -23.63 5.41 18.30
CA SER A 348 -23.36 5.53 16.86
C SER A 348 -24.00 4.39 16.05
N GLY A 349 -23.94 3.15 16.54
CA GLY A 349 -24.60 1.99 15.94
C GLY A 349 -26.11 2.13 15.89
N VAL A 350 -26.74 2.52 17.01
CA VAL A 350 -28.19 2.77 17.07
C VAL A 350 -28.59 3.88 16.10
N SER A 351 -27.85 4.99 16.08
CA SER A 351 -28.11 6.11 15.18
C SER A 351 -28.01 5.69 13.70
N SER A 352 -27.03 4.86 13.36
CA SER A 352 -26.85 4.33 12.01
C SER A 352 -28.01 3.43 11.56
N GLU A 353 -28.55 2.59 12.46
CA GLU A 353 -29.71 1.76 12.17
C GLU A 353 -30.99 2.59 12.00
N ILE A 354 -31.22 3.59 12.86
CA ILE A 354 -32.35 4.50 12.74
C ILE A 354 -32.29 5.22 11.38
N ALA A 355 -31.14 5.79 11.02
CA ALA A 355 -30.94 6.47 9.74
C ALA A 355 -31.18 5.54 8.54
N TYR A 356 -30.76 4.27 8.62
CA TYR A 356 -31.01 3.28 7.59
C TYR A 356 -32.51 3.01 7.39
N TRP A 357 -33.25 2.74 8.46
CA TRP A 357 -34.69 2.48 8.39
C TRP A 357 -35.47 3.71 7.92
N LEU A 358 -35.10 4.92 8.39
CA LEU A 358 -35.69 6.16 7.89
C LEU A 358 -35.49 6.32 6.37
N ARG A 359 -34.30 6.02 5.85
CA ARG A 359 -34.04 6.05 4.39
C ARG A 359 -34.88 5.03 3.63
N ILE A 360 -35.10 3.83 4.18
CA ILE A 360 -35.97 2.82 3.56
C ILE A 360 -37.41 3.31 3.51
N VAL A 361 -37.92 3.81 4.64
CA VAL A 361 -39.29 4.33 4.75
C VAL A 361 -39.50 5.49 3.78
N LEU A 362 -38.57 6.46 3.73
CA LEU A 362 -38.63 7.58 2.79
C LEU A 362 -38.62 7.12 1.34
N LYS A 363 -37.77 6.15 0.96
CA LYS A 363 -37.75 5.58 -0.39
C LYS A 363 -39.07 4.91 -0.76
N PHE A 364 -39.72 4.25 0.20
CA PHE A 364 -41.02 3.63 -0.01
C PHE A 364 -42.11 4.69 -0.21
N LEU A 365 -42.18 5.69 0.68
CA LEU A 365 -43.14 6.79 0.60
C LEU A 365 -43.03 7.58 -0.72
N LEU A 366 -41.81 7.85 -1.18
CA LEU A 366 -41.56 8.57 -2.44
C LEU A 366 -41.91 7.73 -3.68
N ARG A 367 -41.87 6.40 -3.59
CA ARG A 367 -42.29 5.49 -4.69
C ARG A 367 -43.82 5.30 -4.75
N THR A 368 -44.52 5.48 -3.64
CA THR A 368 -45.99 5.35 -3.57
C THR A 368 -46.72 6.68 -3.85
N GLY A 369 -45.99 7.79 -3.99
CA GLY A 369 -46.51 9.13 -4.28
C GLY A 369 -46.43 9.55 -5.75
N THR A 370 -46.05 8.63 -6.64
CA THR A 370 -46.09 8.73 -8.11
C THR A 370 -47.00 7.65 -8.65
#